data_AF-A0A3P6E227-F1
#
_entry.id   AF-A0A3P6E227-F1
#
_cell.length_a   1.000
_cell.length_b   1.000
_cell.length_c   1.000
_cell.angle_alpha   90.00
_cell.angle_beta   90.00
_cell.angle_gamma   90.00
#
_symmetry.space_group_name_H-M   'P 1'
#
loop_
_entity.id
_entity.type
_entity.pdbx_description
1 polymer ?
#
loop_
_entity_poly.entity_id
_entity_poly.type
_entity_poly.pdbx_seq_one_letter_code
_entity_poly.pdbx_strand_id
1 'polypeptide(L)'
;VAPKKKGRIVGIGSVNEVARATSIYTSRRDEETSQMKARMDSQQVRLDSLEDLLDVMAVGNPVMQRMLSERRAAHGLPVRDPQESDPTRQQPSNPTDYFENM
;
A
#
# COMPACT_ATOMS: atom_id res chain seq x y z
N VAL A 1 -48.65 57.34 -20.67
CA VAL A 1 -47.63 56.93 -19.68
C VAL A 1 -47.09 55.56 -20.10
N ALA A 2 -45.80 55.47 -20.44
CA ALA A 2 -45.19 54.25 -21.00
C ALA A 2 -44.70 53.30 -19.88
N PRO A 3 -44.69 51.96 -20.09
CA PRO A 3 -44.37 51.00 -19.05
C PRO A 3 -42.85 50.94 -18.82
N LYS A 4 -42.41 51.16 -17.57
CA LYS A 4 -41.00 51.07 -17.18
C LYS A 4 -40.53 49.61 -17.20
N LYS A 5 -39.47 49.32 -17.95
CA LYS A 5 -38.81 48.00 -18.01
C LYS A 5 -38.18 47.67 -16.65
N LYS A 6 -38.65 46.60 -15.99
CA LYS A 6 -37.99 46.01 -14.81
C LYS A 6 -36.85 45.13 -15.29
N GLY A 7 -35.61 45.62 -15.17
CA GLY A 7 -34.42 44.86 -15.50
C GLY A 7 -34.31 43.62 -14.61
N ARG A 8 -34.22 42.44 -15.22
CA ARG A 8 -34.02 41.17 -14.52
C ARG A 8 -32.52 40.97 -14.32
N ILE A 9 -32.04 41.15 -13.10
CA ILE A 9 -30.63 40.86 -12.77
C ILE A 9 -30.47 39.34 -12.83
N VAL A 10 -29.72 38.86 -13.81
CA VAL A 10 -29.24 37.47 -13.85
C VAL A 10 -27.97 37.44 -13.02
N GLY A 11 -28.06 36.91 -11.80
CA GLY A 11 -26.91 36.79 -10.90
C GLY A 11 -25.89 35.83 -11.49
N ILE A 12 -24.72 36.37 -11.88
CA ILE A 12 -23.55 35.54 -12.19
C ILE A 12 -23.04 35.01 -10.84
N GLY A 13 -22.81 33.69 -10.74
CA GLY A 13 -22.41 33.02 -9.50
C GLY A 13 -21.23 33.72 -8.83
N SER A 14 -21.23 33.77 -7.49
CA SER A 14 -20.19 34.49 -6.75
C SER A 14 -18.83 33.80 -6.89
N VAL A 15 -17.75 34.57 -6.87
CA VAL A 15 -16.36 34.07 -6.88
C VAL A 15 -16.13 32.98 -5.81
N ASN A 16 -16.81 33.07 -4.66
CA ASN A 16 -16.73 32.09 -3.57
C ASN A 16 -17.31 30.72 -3.95
N GLU A 17 -18.33 30.67 -4.81
CA GLU A 17 -18.92 29.41 -5.26
C GLU A 17 -17.99 28.64 -6.20
N VAL A 18 -17.29 29.37 -7.08
CA VAL A 18 -16.25 28.80 -7.95
C VAL A 18 -15.11 28.24 -7.10
N ALA A 19 -14.63 28.99 -6.10
CA ALA A 19 -13.59 28.52 -5.20
C ALA A 19 -14.00 27.25 -4.43
N ARG A 20 -15.25 27.17 -3.95
CA ARG A 20 -15.78 25.97 -3.29
C ARG A 20 -15.87 24.78 -4.24
N ALA A 21 -16.36 24.98 -5.46
CA ALA A 21 -16.44 23.91 -6.46
C ALA A 21 -15.05 23.37 -6.82
N THR A 22 -14.07 24.25 -6.99
CA THR A 22 -12.67 23.87 -7.22
C THR A 22 -12.11 23.10 -6.02
N SER A 23 -12.38 23.56 -4.78
CA SER A 23 -11.93 22.88 -3.56
C SER A 23 -12.54 21.49 -3.38
N ILE A 24 -13.83 21.31 -3.67
CA ILE A 24 -14.49 19.98 -3.61
C ILE A 24 -13.88 19.05 -4.65
N TYR A 25 -13.61 19.56 -5.85
CA TYR A 25 -12.97 18.76 -6.90
C TYR A 25 -11.57 18.29 -6.52
N THR A 26 -10.72 19.18 -5.99
CA THR A 26 -9.36 18.80 -5.55
C THR A 26 -9.43 17.84 -4.37
N SER A 27 -10.27 18.12 -3.38
CA SER A 27 -10.47 17.24 -2.22
C SER A 27 -10.92 15.84 -2.63
N ARG A 28 -11.84 15.72 -3.59
CA ARG A 28 -12.26 14.41 -4.11
C ARG A 28 -11.11 13.67 -4.80
N ARG A 29 -10.29 14.38 -5.60
CA ARG A 29 -9.13 13.79 -6.26
C ARG A 29 -8.07 13.31 -5.26
N ASP A 30 -7.85 14.07 -4.20
CA ASP A 30 -6.90 13.70 -3.15
C ASP A 30 -7.38 12.47 -2.36
N GLU A 31 -8.67 12.40 -2.04
CA GLU A 31 -9.29 11.26 -1.38
C GLU A 31 -9.24 9.99 -2.25
N GLU A 32 -9.61 10.10 -3.54
CA GLU A 32 -9.53 8.99 -4.50
C GLU A 32 -8.08 8.47 -4.63
N THR A 33 -7.11 9.38 -4.67
CA THR A 33 -5.68 9.04 -4.72
C THR A 33 -5.22 8.37 -3.43
N SER A 34 -5.67 8.86 -2.28
CA SER A 34 -5.34 8.31 -0.96
C SER A 34 -5.90 6.89 -0.80
N GLN A 35 -7.14 6.66 -1.21
CA GLN A 35 -7.75 5.32 -1.22
C GLN A 35 -7.02 4.36 -2.15
N MET A 36 -6.64 4.82 -3.35
CA MET A 36 -5.89 4.00 -4.29
C MET A 36 -4.53 3.62 -3.73
N LYS A 37 -3.82 4.57 -3.11
CA LYS A 37 -2.55 4.32 -2.43
C LYS A 37 -2.70 3.29 -1.31
N ALA A 38 -3.68 3.46 -0.43
CA ALA A 38 -3.93 2.51 0.66
C ALA A 38 -4.22 1.08 0.16
N ARG A 39 -4.94 0.94 -0.98
CA ARG A 39 -5.17 -0.36 -1.61
C ARG A 39 -3.88 -0.97 -2.17
N MET A 40 -3.04 -0.16 -2.80
CA MET A 40 -1.73 -0.60 -3.31
C MET A 40 -0.81 -1.03 -2.17
N ASP A 41 -0.72 -0.22 -1.11
CA ASP A 41 0.11 -0.54 0.07
C ASP A 41 -0.35 -1.85 0.72
N SER A 42 -1.66 -2.06 0.85
CA SER A 42 -2.22 -3.32 1.35
C SER A 42 -1.88 -4.51 0.44
N GLN A 43 -1.94 -4.35 -0.89
CA GLN A 43 -1.56 -5.39 -1.83
C GLN A 43 -0.06 -5.70 -1.75
N GLN A 44 0.79 -4.69 -1.59
CA GLN A 44 2.23 -4.87 -1.44
C GLN A 44 2.54 -5.73 -0.21
N VAL A 45 1.98 -5.40 0.96
CA VAL A 45 2.16 -6.18 2.19
C VAL A 45 1.73 -7.65 2.01
N ARG A 46 0.62 -7.88 1.30
CA ARG A 46 0.13 -9.24 1.02
C ARG A 46 1.06 -10.02 0.10
N LEU A 47 1.67 -9.35 -0.90
CA LEU A 47 2.61 -9.98 -1.81
C LEU A 47 3.95 -10.26 -1.13
N ASP A 48 4.44 -9.33 -0.31
CA ASP A 48 5.67 -9.51 0.48
C ASP A 48 5.54 -10.70 1.44
N SER A 49 4.42 -10.77 2.18
CA SER A 49 4.16 -11.91 3.07
C SER A 49 4.02 -13.24 2.32
N LEU A 50 3.48 -13.22 1.09
CA LEU A 50 3.41 -14.41 0.26
C LEU A 50 4.80 -14.82 -0.24
N GLU A 51 5.65 -13.87 -0.59
CA GLU A 51 7.04 -14.13 -0.98
C GLU A 51 7.83 -14.76 0.17
N ASP A 52 7.68 -14.26 1.40
CA ASP A 52 8.33 -14.83 2.58
C ASP A 52 7.86 -16.28 2.83
N LEU A 53 6.56 -16.57 2.65
CA LEU A 53 6.04 -17.94 2.75
C LEU A 53 6.61 -18.86 1.64
N LEU A 54 6.74 -18.36 0.42
CA LEU A 54 7.33 -19.11 -0.69
C LEU A 54 8.81 -19.42 -0.43
N ASP A 55 9.54 -18.48 0.18
CA ASP A 55 10.92 -18.72 0.61
C ASP A 55 11.00 -19.84 1.64
N VAL A 56 10.17 -19.81 2.69
CA VAL A 56 10.12 -20.89 3.69
C VAL A 56 9.84 -22.25 3.04
N MET A 57 8.91 -22.33 2.09
CA MET A 57 8.61 -23.57 1.38
C MET A 57 9.73 -24.02 0.43
N ALA A 58 10.57 -23.09 -0.04
CA ALA A 58 11.72 -23.38 -0.88
C ALA A 58 12.94 -23.86 -0.08
N VAL A 59 12.94 -23.73 1.26
CA VAL A 59 13.99 -24.29 2.11
C VAL A 59 14.07 -25.80 1.90
N GLY A 60 15.24 -26.28 1.46
CA GLY A 60 15.45 -27.70 1.17
C GLY A 60 14.84 -28.20 -0.15
N ASN A 61 14.22 -27.34 -0.97
CA ASN A 61 13.69 -27.71 -2.29
C ASN A 61 14.42 -26.96 -3.42
N PRO A 62 15.45 -27.57 -4.05
CA PRO A 62 16.27 -26.90 -5.06
C PRO A 62 15.51 -26.56 -6.36
N VAL A 63 14.48 -27.35 -6.71
CA VAL A 63 13.64 -27.07 -7.88
C VAL A 63 12.81 -25.81 -7.65
N MET A 64 12.23 -25.68 -6.46
CA MET A 64 11.44 -24.52 -6.08
C MET A 64 12.31 -23.26 -5.98
N GLN A 65 13.51 -23.36 -5.39
CA GLN A 65 14.48 -22.26 -5.33
C GLN A 65 14.84 -21.74 -6.72
N ARG A 66 15.10 -22.64 -7.67
CA ARG A 66 15.41 -22.26 -9.05
C ARG A 66 14.24 -21.54 -9.70
N MET A 67 13.03 -22.09 -9.59
CA MET A 67 11.82 -21.49 -10.18
C MET A 67 11.51 -20.10 -9.58
N LEU A 68 11.70 -19.93 -8.27
CA LEU A 68 11.55 -18.62 -7.61
C LEU A 68 12.62 -17.63 -8.06
N SER A 69 13.87 -18.07 -8.21
CA SER A 69 14.96 -17.23 -8.70
C SER A 69 14.70 -16.74 -10.13
N GLU A 70 14.21 -17.61 -11.01
CA GLU A 70 13.82 -17.26 -12.39
C GLU A 70 12.63 -16.28 -12.40
N ARG A 71 11.62 -16.50 -11.55
CA ARG A 71 10.48 -15.58 -11.40
C ARG A 71 10.91 -14.20 -10.87
N ARG A 72 11.80 -14.15 -9.88
CA ARG A 72 12.36 -12.90 -9.34
C ARG A 72 13.10 -12.11 -10.41
N ALA A 73 13.94 -12.78 -11.20
CA ALA A 73 14.66 -12.15 -12.31
C ALA A 73 13.68 -11.55 -13.35
N ALA A 74 12.59 -12.25 -13.68
CA ALA A 74 11.57 -11.75 -14.60
C ALA A 74 10.84 -10.50 -14.07
N HIS A 75 10.72 -10.38 -12.75
CA HIS A 75 10.09 -9.23 -12.08
C HIS A 75 11.09 -8.17 -11.61
N GLY A 76 12.40 -8.31 -11.91
CA GLY A 76 13.44 -7.38 -11.47
C GLY A 76 13.69 -7.36 -9.96
N LEU A 77 13.27 -8.41 -9.25
CA LEU A 77 13.44 -8.56 -7.82
C LEU A 77 14.81 -9.17 -7.49
N PRO A 78 15.42 -8.82 -6.34
CA PRO A 78 16.67 -9.42 -5.91
C PRO A 78 16.49 -10.92 -5.61
N VAL A 79 17.54 -11.70 -5.85
CA VAL A 79 17.58 -13.09 -5.37
C VAL A 79 17.65 -13.07 -3.85
N ARG A 80 16.72 -13.77 -3.20
CA ARG A 80 16.71 -13.97 -1.74
C ARG A 80 17.19 -15.37 -1.40
N ASP A 81 17.89 -15.50 -0.28
CA ASP A 81 18.21 -16.80 0.31
C ASP A 81 17.01 -17.24 1.18
N PRO A 82 16.38 -18.38 0.87
CA PRO A 82 15.28 -18.94 1.67
C PRO A 82 15.56 -19.05 3.17
N GLN A 83 16.83 -19.22 3.56
CA GLN A 83 17.23 -19.34 4.97
C GLN A 83 17.15 -18.02 5.74
N GLU A 84 17.02 -16.88 5.07
CA GLU A 84 16.88 -15.57 5.72
C GLU A 84 15.43 -15.31 6.15
N SER A 85 14.46 -15.98 5.52
CA SER A 85 13.03 -15.91 5.84
C SER A 85 12.60 -16.91 6.92
N ASP A 86 13.54 -17.68 7.49
CA ASP A 86 13.28 -18.66 8.55
C ASP A 86 12.96 -17.95 9.89
N PRO A 87 11.72 -18.03 10.41
CA PRO A 87 11.34 -17.40 11.68
C PRO A 87 12.08 -18.01 12.88
N THR A 88 12.60 -19.23 12.77
CA THR A 88 13.37 -19.89 13.84
C THR A 88 14.76 -19.30 14.00
N ARG A 89 15.30 -18.61 12.99
CA ARG A 89 16.61 -17.94 13.05
C ARG A 89 16.56 -16.62 13.84
N GLN A 90 15.38 -16.03 14.00
CA GLN A 90 15.14 -14.81 14.77
C GLN A 90 14.89 -15.07 16.27
N GLN A 91 14.96 -16.31 16.75
CA GLN A 91 14.90 -16.55 18.19
C GLN A 91 16.19 -16.05 18.86
N PRO A 92 16.12 -15.09 19.81
CA PRO A 92 17.26 -14.88 20.70
C PRO A 92 17.46 -16.16 21.50
N SER A 93 18.62 -16.79 21.31
CA SER A 93 19.10 -17.89 22.14
C SER A 93 19.36 -17.36 23.54
N ASN A 94 18.32 -17.23 24.36
CA ASN A 94 18.48 -17.09 25.80
C ASN A 94 17.56 -18.11 26.47
N PRO A 95 18.09 -19.28 26.85
CA PRO A 95 17.50 -20.01 27.96
C PRO A 95 17.82 -19.17 29.20
N THR A 96 16.87 -18.35 29.63
CA THR A 96 16.94 -17.82 30.99
C THR A 96 16.75 -19.02 31.92
N ASP A 97 17.86 -19.57 32.37
CA ASP A 97 17.94 -20.65 33.34
C ASP A 97 17.44 -20.12 34.69
N TYR A 98 16.15 -20.36 34.96
CA TYR A 98 15.48 -19.97 36.20
C TYR A 98 15.55 -21.05 37.29
N PHE A 99 16.37 -22.10 37.13
CA PHE A 99 16.35 -23.28 38.00
C PHE A 99 17.59 -23.49 38.89
N GLU A 100 18.41 -22.46 39.15
CA GLU A 100 19.53 -22.60 40.12
C GLU A 100 19.20 -22.26 41.59
N ASN A 101 18.00 -21.75 41.94
CA ASN A 101 17.73 -21.28 43.31
C ASN A 101 16.48 -21.92 43.98
N MET A 102 16.42 -23.25 44.11
CA MET A 102 15.52 -23.92 45.07
C MET A 102 16.24 -25.00 45.87
#